data_AF-A0A7J8PRS2-F1
#
_entry.id   AF-A0A7J8PRS2-F1
#
_cell.length_a   1.000
_cell.length_b   1.000
_cell.length_c   1.000
_cell.angle_alpha   90.00
_cell.angle_beta   90.00
_cell.angle_gamma   90.00
#
_symmetry.space_group_name_H-M   'P 1'
#
loop_
_entity.id
_entity.type
_entity.pdbx_description
1 polymer ?
#
loop_
_entity_poly.entity_id
_entity_poly.type
_entity_poly.pdbx_seq_one_letter_code
_entity_poly.pdbx_strand_id
1 'polypeptide(L)'
;MVDTSLSKKKDPDQPEISLPTLKSQRTKMGKSEDSEKKKKIKDVEISVPIVYGNAAFWLGKKASEYQSHKWTVYVRGATNEDLSVVVKRAVFQLHSSFNNPTRVVESAPFELSESGWGEFEIAITLFFHNDVCEKPLNL
;
A
#
# COMPACT_ATOMS: atom_id res chain seq x y z
N MET A 1 -50.21 28.86 32.58
CA MET A 1 -51.54 29.33 33.04
C MET A 1 -52.26 29.88 31.83
N VAL A 2 -53.53 29.54 31.70
CA VAL A 2 -54.42 29.62 30.53
C VAL A 2 -54.66 31.04 30.00
N ASP A 3 -54.92 31.14 28.69
CA ASP A 3 -56.10 31.73 28.02
C ASP A 3 -55.74 32.12 26.56
N THR A 4 -56.57 32.16 25.50
CA THR A 4 -57.87 31.57 25.10
C THR A 4 -58.19 32.15 23.70
N SER A 5 -58.96 31.39 22.88
CA SER A 5 -59.87 31.85 21.80
C SER A 5 -59.31 32.47 20.49
N LEU A 6 -59.95 32.43 19.31
CA LEU A 6 -61.09 31.71 18.71
C LEU A 6 -61.04 31.95 17.17
N SER A 7 -61.38 30.93 16.39
CA SER A 7 -62.14 30.90 15.11
C SER A 7 -62.01 31.98 14.00
N LYS A 8 -61.81 31.54 12.74
CA LYS A 8 -62.88 31.40 11.70
C LYS A 8 -62.38 30.81 10.37
N LYS A 9 -63.28 30.03 9.76
CA LYS A 9 -63.18 29.22 8.52
C LYS A 9 -63.21 30.04 7.23
N LYS A 10 -62.72 29.45 6.13
CA LYS A 10 -63.35 29.53 4.78
C LYS A 10 -62.90 28.35 3.88
N ASP A 11 -63.86 27.49 3.53
CA ASP A 11 -63.86 26.43 2.49
C ASP A 11 -63.86 27.04 1.05
N PRO A 12 -63.95 26.30 -0.09
CA PRO A 12 -63.98 24.84 -0.34
C PRO A 12 -63.14 24.34 -1.56
N ASP A 13 -63.24 23.03 -1.81
CA ASP A 13 -63.18 22.29 -3.10
C ASP A 13 -61.84 22.03 -3.81
N GLN A 14 -61.34 20.80 -3.62
CA GLN A 14 -60.47 20.07 -4.54
C GLN A 14 -61.30 19.19 -5.49
N PRO A 15 -60.87 19.07 -6.75
CA PRO A 15 -60.98 17.81 -7.47
C PRO A 15 -59.58 17.29 -7.89
N GLU A 16 -59.33 16.01 -7.63
CA GLU A 16 -58.17 15.27 -8.15
C GLU A 16 -58.26 15.11 -9.68
N ILE A 17 -57.15 15.38 -10.38
CA ILE A 17 -56.87 14.78 -11.70
C ILE A 17 -55.37 14.44 -11.78
N SER A 18 -55.13 13.20 -12.15
CA SER A 18 -53.87 12.45 -12.20
C SER A 18 -52.89 12.91 -13.30
N LEU A 19 -51.58 12.88 -12.98
CA LEU A 19 -50.47 13.07 -13.92
C LEU A 19 -50.13 11.75 -14.67
N PRO A 20 -49.75 11.83 -15.96
CA PRO A 20 -48.88 10.84 -16.59
C PRO A 20 -47.41 11.32 -16.62
N THR A 21 -46.50 10.47 -16.13
CA THR A 21 -45.05 10.65 -16.09
C THR A 21 -44.42 10.54 -17.48
N LEU A 22 -43.72 11.58 -17.95
CA LEU A 22 -42.90 11.53 -19.18
C LEU A 22 -41.46 11.11 -18.85
N LYS A 23 -41.02 9.96 -19.38
CA LYS A 23 -39.67 9.42 -19.23
C LYS A 23 -38.68 10.21 -20.10
N SER A 24 -37.66 10.80 -19.49
CA SER A 24 -36.51 11.40 -20.18
C SER A 24 -35.46 10.33 -20.48
N GLN A 25 -35.22 10.07 -21.77
CA GLN A 25 -34.04 9.33 -22.23
C GLN A 25 -32.85 10.29 -22.30
N ARG A 26 -31.79 10.00 -21.54
CA ARG A 26 -30.45 10.57 -21.76
C ARG A 26 -29.42 9.46 -21.90
N THR A 27 -28.60 9.67 -22.91
CA THR A 27 -27.66 8.79 -23.59
C THR A 27 -26.49 8.32 -22.70
N LYS A 28 -26.02 7.11 -23.00
CA LYS A 28 -24.79 6.45 -22.52
C LYS A 28 -23.58 7.38 -22.39
N MET A 29 -22.84 7.22 -21.29
CA MET A 29 -21.38 7.19 -21.32
C MET A 29 -20.94 6.11 -20.33
N GLY A 30 -20.84 4.87 -20.80
CA GLY A 30 -20.16 3.83 -20.05
C GLY A 30 -18.70 4.21 -19.98
N LYS A 31 -18.20 4.51 -18.78
CA LYS A 31 -16.77 4.61 -18.54
C LYS A 31 -16.21 3.20 -18.77
N SER A 32 -15.61 2.98 -19.93
CA SER A 32 -14.77 1.81 -20.15
C SER A 32 -13.58 1.96 -19.21
N GLU A 33 -13.69 1.38 -18.02
CA GLU A 33 -12.49 0.94 -17.33
C GLU A 33 -11.90 -0.15 -18.22
N ASP A 34 -10.91 0.24 -19.00
CA ASP A 34 -10.04 -0.69 -19.70
C ASP A 34 -9.27 -1.44 -18.62
N SER A 35 -9.94 -2.43 -18.07
CA SER A 35 -9.34 -3.50 -17.30
C SER A 35 -8.62 -4.35 -18.33
N GLU A 36 -7.47 -3.85 -18.80
CA GLU A 36 -6.46 -4.67 -19.43
C GLU A 36 -6.10 -5.75 -18.40
N LYS A 37 -6.80 -6.88 -18.49
CA LYS A 37 -6.47 -8.09 -17.77
C LYS A 37 -5.11 -8.49 -18.29
N LYS A 38 -4.04 -8.04 -17.63
CA LYS A 38 -2.66 -8.44 -17.91
C LYS A 38 -2.61 -9.96 -17.77
N LYS A 39 -2.64 -10.64 -18.91
CA LYS A 39 -2.63 -12.10 -18.97
C LYS A 39 -1.20 -12.54 -18.68
N LYS A 40 -1.04 -13.44 -17.70
CA LYS A 40 0.21 -14.20 -17.58
C LYS A 40 0.52 -14.83 -18.93
N ILE A 41 1.77 -14.68 -19.39
CA ILE A 41 2.24 -15.31 -20.62
C ILE A 41 2.27 -16.82 -20.34
N LYS A 42 1.59 -17.61 -21.17
CA LYS A 42 1.58 -19.07 -21.01
C LYS A 42 2.93 -19.64 -21.44
N ASP A 43 3.34 -20.71 -20.76
CA ASP A 43 4.54 -21.50 -21.07
C ASP A 43 5.88 -20.72 -20.99
N VAL A 44 5.91 -19.62 -20.23
CA VAL A 44 7.14 -18.86 -19.93
C VAL A 44 7.29 -18.74 -18.42
N GLU A 45 8.45 -19.15 -17.92
CA GLU A 45 8.88 -18.97 -16.54
C GLU A 45 10.17 -18.15 -16.52
N ILE A 46 10.23 -17.16 -15.63
CA ILE A 46 11.42 -16.32 -15.44
C ILE A 46 11.82 -16.44 -13.98
N SER A 47 13.07 -16.81 -13.73
CA SER A 47 13.65 -16.85 -12.39
C SER A 47 14.62 -15.68 -12.22
N VAL A 48 14.45 -14.91 -11.15
CA VAL A 48 15.35 -13.80 -10.79
C VAL A 48 16.06 -14.15 -9.49
N PRO A 49 17.36 -14.46 -9.52
CA PRO A 49 18.12 -14.84 -8.32
C PRO A 49 18.41 -13.61 -7.45
N ILE A 50 17.97 -13.65 -6.19
CA ILE A 50 18.21 -12.58 -5.23
C ILE A 50 19.17 -13.03 -4.12
N VAL A 51 19.88 -12.06 -3.55
CA VAL A 51 20.69 -12.21 -2.33
C VAL A 51 20.15 -11.23 -1.30
N TYR A 52 19.90 -11.73 -0.10
CA TYR A 52 19.49 -10.92 1.04
C TYR A 52 20.37 -11.22 2.25
N GLY A 53 20.47 -10.26 3.16
CA GLY A 53 21.27 -10.40 4.36
C GLY A 53 21.55 -9.07 5.02
N ASN A 54 22.56 -9.04 5.88
CA ASN A 54 23.04 -7.81 6.50
C ASN A 54 24.57 -7.76 6.53
N ALA A 55 25.10 -6.55 6.65
CA ALA A 55 26.48 -6.29 7.03
C ALA A 55 26.50 -5.37 8.26
N ALA A 56 27.33 -5.69 9.25
CA ALA A 56 27.46 -4.90 10.47
C ALA A 56 28.92 -4.56 10.76
N PHE A 57 29.15 -3.35 11.27
CA PHE A 57 30.47 -2.81 11.58
C PHE A 57 30.46 -2.24 13.00
N TRP A 58 31.41 -2.70 13.81
CA TRP A 58 31.63 -2.15 15.15
C TRP A 58 32.09 -0.70 15.06
N LEU A 59 31.47 0.18 15.86
CA LEU A 59 31.74 1.62 15.86
C LEU A 59 33.03 2.01 16.62
N GLY A 60 33.67 1.06 17.30
CA GLY A 60 34.93 1.30 18.01
C GLY A 60 34.78 2.36 19.11
N LYS A 61 35.68 3.33 19.12
CA LYS A 61 35.68 4.44 20.10
C LYS A 61 34.43 5.33 20.05
N LYS A 62 33.64 5.26 18.97
CA LYS A 62 32.38 6.01 18.81
C LYS A 62 31.16 5.22 19.32
N ALA A 63 31.35 3.98 19.73
CA ALA A 63 30.28 3.16 20.28
C ALA A 63 29.74 3.75 21.59
N SER A 64 28.43 3.67 21.77
CA SER A 64 27.76 3.87 23.05
C SER A 64 27.13 2.56 23.52
N GLU A 65 26.61 2.55 24.76
CA GLU A 65 25.90 1.39 25.31
C GLU A 65 24.76 0.90 24.40
N TYR A 66 24.03 1.83 23.78
CA TYR A 66 22.87 1.52 22.92
C TYR A 66 23.16 1.56 21.42
N GLN A 67 24.36 1.96 21.01
CA GLN A 67 24.76 2.00 19.60
C GLN A 67 26.21 1.52 19.49
N SER A 68 26.40 0.21 19.46
CA SER A 68 27.73 -0.40 19.36
C SER A 68 28.11 -0.74 17.92
N HIS A 69 27.11 -1.04 17.08
CA HIS A 69 27.30 -1.39 15.68
C HIS A 69 26.45 -0.49 14.78
N LYS A 70 26.98 -0.16 13.61
CA LYS A 70 26.19 0.28 12.46
C LYS A 70 25.98 -0.91 11.56
N TRP A 71 24.75 -1.16 11.17
CA TRP A 71 24.38 -2.30 10.34
C TRP A 71 23.52 -1.85 9.16
N THR A 72 23.59 -2.62 8.08
CA THR A 72 22.82 -2.42 6.86
C THR A 72 22.19 -3.75 6.46
N VAL A 73 20.87 -3.81 6.45
CA VAL A 73 20.12 -4.94 5.87
C VAL A 73 19.83 -4.62 4.40
N TYR A 74 19.90 -5.62 3.52
CA TYR A 74 19.74 -5.41 2.08
C TYR A 74 19.10 -6.58 1.36
N VAL A 75 18.49 -6.28 0.20
CA VAL A 75 18.13 -7.23 -0.86
C VAL A 75 18.72 -6.73 -2.18
N ARG A 76 19.43 -7.61 -2.90
CA ARG A 76 20.15 -7.29 -4.14
C ARG A 76 20.03 -8.43 -5.14
N GLY A 77 20.28 -8.16 -6.43
CA GLY A 77 20.41 -9.20 -7.44
C GLY A 77 21.68 -10.03 -7.20
N ALA A 78 21.62 -11.34 -7.43
CA ALA A 78 22.77 -12.22 -7.16
C ALA A 78 24.01 -11.87 -8.00
N THR A 79 23.81 -11.29 -9.18
CA THR A 79 24.88 -10.85 -10.07
C THR A 79 24.96 -9.32 -10.20
N ASN A 80 24.42 -8.58 -9.22
CA ASN A 80 24.21 -7.14 -9.27
C ASN A 80 23.27 -6.67 -10.38
N GLU A 81 22.32 -7.50 -10.81
CA GLU A 81 21.26 -7.04 -11.70
C GLU A 81 20.35 -5.99 -11.04
N ASP A 82 19.70 -5.18 -11.88
CA ASP A 82 18.74 -4.20 -11.41
C ASP A 82 17.39 -4.86 -11.08
N LEU A 83 17.16 -5.05 -9.78
CA LEU A 83 15.90 -5.60 -9.27
C LEU A 83 14.73 -4.62 -9.40
N SER A 84 14.94 -3.33 -9.69
CA SER A 84 13.86 -2.34 -9.79
C SER A 84 12.87 -2.65 -10.92
N VAL A 85 13.29 -3.46 -11.91
CA VAL A 85 12.45 -3.94 -13.01
C VAL A 85 11.37 -4.90 -12.53
N VAL A 86 11.63 -5.67 -11.46
CA VAL A 86 10.70 -6.68 -10.94
C VAL A 86 10.12 -6.30 -9.59
N VAL A 87 10.95 -5.75 -8.69
CA VAL A 87 10.57 -5.32 -7.34
C VAL A 87 10.14 -3.86 -7.40
N LYS A 88 8.91 -3.61 -6.98
CA LYS A 88 8.34 -2.26 -6.83
C LYS A 88 8.78 -1.60 -5.53
N ARG A 89 8.83 -2.36 -4.43
CA ARG A 89 9.26 -1.87 -3.11
C ARG A 89 9.62 -3.02 -2.18
N ALA A 90 10.50 -2.76 -1.22
CA ALA A 90 10.82 -3.66 -0.12
C ALA A 90 10.29 -3.07 1.20
N VAL A 91 9.72 -3.92 2.05
CA VAL A 91 9.30 -3.56 3.40
C VAL A 91 10.17 -4.32 4.39
N PHE A 92 10.88 -3.60 5.25
CA PHE A 92 11.69 -4.16 6.33
C PHE A 92 10.95 -3.95 7.65
N GLN A 93 10.66 -5.04 8.34
CA GLN A 93 10.00 -5.00 9.64
C GLN A 93 11.04 -5.20 10.75
N LEU A 94 11.41 -4.10 11.39
CA LEU A 94 12.36 -4.08 12.49
C LEU A 94 11.70 -4.45 13.83
N HIS A 95 12.52 -4.70 14.84
CA HIS A 95 12.07 -4.87 16.22
C HIS A 95 11.32 -3.62 16.74
N SER A 96 10.34 -3.81 17.61
CA SER A 96 9.43 -2.76 18.12
C SER A 96 10.13 -1.65 18.92
N SER A 97 11.37 -1.86 19.34
CA SER A 97 12.20 -0.83 20.00
C SER A 97 12.63 0.30 19.06
N PHE A 98 12.62 0.07 17.74
CA PHE A 98 12.95 1.10 16.76
C PHE A 98 11.76 2.02 16.53
N ASN A 99 12.02 3.32 16.41
CA ASN A 99 10.99 4.24 15.95
C ASN A 99 10.61 3.91 14.50
N ASN A 100 9.32 3.88 14.20
CA ASN A 100 8.78 3.44 12.92
C ASN A 100 9.36 2.08 12.49
N PRO A 101 9.06 0.98 13.20
CA PRO A 101 9.71 -0.31 12.96
C PRO A 101 9.42 -0.87 11.56
N THR A 102 8.33 -0.46 10.92
CA THR A 102 8.06 -0.78 9.52
C THR A 102 8.72 0.27 8.63
N ARG A 103 9.72 -0.14 7.84
CA ARG A 103 10.42 0.74 6.88
C ARG A 103 10.10 0.30 5.47
N VAL A 104 9.72 1.25 4.62
CA VAL A 104 9.39 1.00 3.22
C VAL A 104 10.44 1.66 2.35
N VAL A 105 11.07 0.87 1.46
CA VAL A 105 12.04 1.33 0.47
C VAL A 105 11.43 1.13 -0.90
N GLU A 106 11.11 2.25 -1.57
CA GLU A 106 10.32 2.25 -2.82
C GLU A 106 11.17 2.15 -4.10
N SER A 107 12.50 2.22 -3.99
CA SER A 107 13.39 2.12 -5.14
C SER A 107 14.74 1.54 -4.74
N ALA A 108 15.47 1.00 -5.72
CA ALA A 108 16.81 0.49 -5.49
C ALA A 108 17.78 1.64 -5.12
N PRO A 109 18.78 1.41 -4.25
CA PRO A 109 19.10 0.13 -3.60
C PRO A 109 18.10 -0.22 -2.48
N PHE A 110 17.61 -1.47 -2.48
CA PHE A 110 16.68 -1.96 -1.46
C PHE A 110 17.45 -2.33 -0.19
N GLU A 111 17.87 -1.31 0.54
CA GLU A 111 18.64 -1.45 1.77
C GLU A 111 18.25 -0.41 2.81
N LEU A 112 18.51 -0.75 4.08
CA LEU A 112 18.24 0.10 5.22
C LEU A 112 19.43 0.02 6.18
N SER A 113 19.92 1.18 6.60
CA SER A 113 21.01 1.28 7.58
C SER A 113 20.53 1.87 8.89
N GLU A 114 20.97 1.28 10.00
CA GLU A 114 20.62 1.68 11.36
C GLU A 114 21.81 1.44 12.31
N SER A 115 21.66 1.85 13.57
CA SER A 115 22.62 1.52 14.63
C SER A 115 21.95 0.84 15.80
N GLY A 116 22.64 -0.09 16.44
CA GLY A 116 22.11 -0.87 17.54
C GLY A 116 23.19 -1.65 18.28
N TRP A 117 22.77 -2.38 19.30
CA TRP A 117 23.67 -3.11 20.20
C TRP A 117 23.42 -4.62 20.27
N GLY A 118 22.30 -5.10 19.75
CA GLY A 118 21.91 -6.50 19.78
C GLY A 118 21.42 -7.00 18.43
N GLU A 119 21.16 -8.31 18.38
CA GLU A 119 20.65 -9.02 17.21
C GLU A 119 19.14 -9.23 17.33
N PHE A 120 18.45 -9.20 16.20
CA PHE A 120 17.01 -9.43 16.12
C PHE A 120 16.64 -9.88 14.70
N GLU A 121 15.49 -10.54 14.56
CA GLU A 121 14.95 -10.94 13.27
C GLU A 121 14.35 -9.75 12.53
N ILE A 122 14.65 -9.63 11.23
CA ILE A 122 14.05 -8.62 10.34
C ILE A 122 13.27 -9.38 9.27
N ALA A 123 11.94 -9.26 9.30
CA ALA A 123 11.11 -9.79 8.23
C ALA A 123 11.19 -8.85 7.02
N ILE A 124 11.41 -9.42 5.82
CA ILE A 124 11.49 -8.64 4.58
C ILE A 124 10.35 -9.07 3.65
N THR A 125 9.51 -8.11 3.26
CA THR A 125 8.46 -8.35 2.26
C THR A 125 8.77 -7.59 0.98
N LEU A 126 8.97 -8.31 -0.12
CA LEU A 126 9.12 -7.75 -1.45
C LEU A 126 7.76 -7.66 -2.15
N PHE A 127 7.43 -6.48 -2.66
CA PHE A 127 6.26 -6.25 -3.50
C PHE A 127 6.72 -6.09 -4.93
N PHE A 128 6.16 -6.88 -5.84
CA PHE A 128 6.48 -6.83 -7.26
C PHE A 128 5.63 -5.82 -8.02
N HIS A 129 6.08 -5.41 -9.21
CA HIS A 129 5.26 -4.63 -10.12
C HIS A 129 4.04 -5.43 -10.61
N ASN A 130 2.99 -4.70 -11.00
CA ASN A 130 1.70 -5.32 -11.36
C ASN A 130 1.79 -6.24 -12.59
N ASP A 131 2.74 -6.01 -13.49
CA ASP A 131 3.01 -6.80 -14.68
C ASP A 131 3.74 -8.12 -14.40
N VAL A 132 4.51 -8.21 -13.31
CA VAL A 132 5.12 -9.47 -12.84
C VAL A 132 4.05 -10.49 -12.44
N CYS A 133 2.86 -10.03 -12.03
CA CYS A 133 1.71 -10.87 -11.67
C CYS A 133 2.01 -11.92 -10.57
N GLU A 134 2.94 -11.61 -9.67
CA GLU A 134 3.31 -12.45 -8.53
C GLU A 134 2.85 -11.85 -7.19
N LYS A 135 2.61 -12.74 -6.22
CA LYS A 135 2.26 -12.34 -4.85
C LYS A 135 3.49 -11.76 -4.16
N PRO A 136 3.31 -10.92 -3.11
CA PRO A 136 4.44 -10.48 -2.30
C PRO A 136 5.25 -11.66 -1.76
N LEU A 137 6.58 -11.55 -1.82
CA LEU A 137 7.51 -12.55 -1.30
C LEU A 137 7.93 -12.15 0.11
N ASN A 138 7.75 -13.06 1.08
CA ASN A 138 8.24 -12.89 2.44
C ASN A 138 9.50 -13.71 2.63
N LEU A 139 10.55 -13.06 3.12
CA LEU A 139 11.87 -13.63 3.43
C LEU A 139 12.11 -13.60 4.94
#